data_AF-G5LJ68-F1
#
_entry.id   AF-G5LJ68-F1
#
_cell.length_a   1.000
_cell.length_b   1.000
_cell.length_c   1.000
_cell.angle_alpha   90.00
_cell.angle_beta   90.00
_cell.angle_gamma   90.00
#
_symmetry.space_group_name_H-M   'P 1'
#
loop_
_entity.id
_entity.type
_entity.pdbx_description
1 polymer ?
#
loop_
_entity_poly.entity_id
_entity_poly.type
_entity_poly.pdbx_seq_one_letter_code
_entity_poly.pdbx_strand_id
1 'polypeptide(L)'
;MTAQQMPSLAPMLEKVMPSVVSINVEGSTTVNTPRMPRNFQQFFGDDSPFCQDGSPFQNSPFCQGGGSGGNGGQQQKFMALGSGVIIDAAN
;
A
#
# COMPACT_ATOMS: atom_id res chain seq x y z
N MET A 1 -25.21 -48.96 6.77
CA MET A 1 -24.37 -47.92 7.39
C MET A 1 -24.88 -46.58 6.88
N THR A 2 -25.80 -45.96 7.58
CA THR A 2 -26.29 -44.62 7.22
C THR A 2 -25.23 -43.62 7.67
N ALA A 3 -24.45 -43.08 6.73
CA ALA A 3 -23.53 -41.99 7.02
C ALA A 3 -24.36 -40.86 7.65
N GLN A 4 -24.09 -40.58 8.92
CA GLN A 4 -24.77 -39.53 9.65
C GLN A 4 -24.37 -38.22 8.99
N GLN A 5 -25.26 -37.66 8.18
CA GLN A 5 -24.99 -36.47 7.37
C GLN A 5 -24.71 -35.32 8.34
N MET A 6 -23.42 -35.01 8.51
CA MET A 6 -23.00 -33.93 9.41
C MET A 6 -23.55 -32.61 8.86
N PRO A 7 -24.17 -31.77 9.70
CA PRO A 7 -24.62 -30.46 9.27
C PRO A 7 -23.42 -29.66 8.76
N SER A 8 -23.55 -29.05 7.58
CA SER A 8 -22.47 -28.34 6.92
C SER A 8 -22.99 -27.11 6.18
N LEU A 9 -22.16 -26.06 6.16
CA LEU A 9 -22.40 -24.85 5.37
C LEU A 9 -21.97 -25.01 3.90
N ALA A 10 -21.25 -26.08 3.55
CA ALA A 10 -20.75 -26.31 2.18
C ALA A 10 -21.83 -26.16 1.09
N PRO A 11 -23.07 -26.69 1.23
CA PRO A 11 -24.12 -26.51 0.23
C PRO A 11 -24.58 -25.05 0.04
N MET A 12 -24.43 -24.22 1.07
CA MET A 12 -24.70 -22.79 0.99
C MET A 12 -23.53 -22.09 0.31
N LEU A 13 -22.29 -22.40 0.71
CA LEU A 13 -21.06 -21.83 0.14
C LEU A 13 -20.94 -22.10 -1.36
N GLU A 14 -21.25 -23.29 -1.86
CA GLU A 14 -21.24 -23.58 -3.30
C GLU A 14 -22.14 -22.63 -4.12
N LYS A 15 -23.26 -22.19 -3.54
CA LYS A 15 -24.20 -21.26 -4.19
C LYS A 15 -23.78 -19.80 -4.06
N VAL A 16 -23.15 -19.40 -2.95
CA VAL A 16 -22.81 -17.99 -2.69
C VAL A 16 -21.39 -17.62 -3.11
N MET A 17 -20.48 -18.58 -3.24
CA MET A 17 -19.09 -18.34 -3.65
C MET A 17 -18.97 -17.61 -5.00
N PRO A 18 -19.77 -17.93 -6.04
CA PRO A 18 -19.73 -17.19 -7.30
C PRO A 18 -20.09 -15.70 -7.19
N SER A 19 -20.81 -15.31 -6.13
CA SER A 19 -21.18 -13.91 -5.89
C SER A 19 -20.07 -13.10 -5.21
N VAL A 20 -19.01 -13.74 -4.71
CA VAL A 20 -17.90 -13.08 -4.01
C VAL A 20 -16.73 -12.91 -4.96
N VAL A 21 -16.18 -11.70 -5.03
CA VAL A 21 -15.06 -11.34 -5.91
C VAL A 21 -13.87 -10.82 -5.11
N SER A 22 -12.67 -11.02 -5.67
CA SER A 22 -11.45 -10.34 -5.22
C SER A 22 -11.31 -9.01 -5.94
N ILE A 23 -10.95 -7.96 -5.21
CA ILE A 23 -10.74 -6.61 -5.74
C ILE A 23 -9.27 -6.28 -5.57
N ASN A 24 -8.59 -6.04 -6.69
CA ASN A 24 -7.23 -5.53 -6.72
C ASN A 24 -7.29 -4.04 -7.08
N VAL A 25 -6.72 -3.20 -6.22
CA VAL A 25 -6.74 -1.74 -6.39
C VAL A 25 -5.32 -1.25 -6.59
N GLU A 26 -5.11 -0.51 -7.67
CA GLU A 26 -3.90 0.28 -7.90
C GLU A 26 -4.29 1.75 -7.96
N GLY A 27 -3.59 2.59 -7.22
CA GLY A 27 -3.90 4.01 -7.15
C GLY A 27 -2.66 4.85 -6.89
N SER A 28 -2.84 6.16 -6.92
CA SER A 28 -1.83 7.09 -6.44
C SER A 28 -2.49 8.10 -5.52
N THR A 29 -1.78 8.47 -4.45
CA THR A 29 -2.25 9.50 -3.52
C THR A 29 -1.15 10.51 -3.30
N THR A 30 -1.54 11.77 -3.12
CA THR A 30 -0.60 12.84 -2.76
C THR A 30 -0.22 12.65 -1.31
N VAL A 31 1.01 12.23 -1.06
CA VAL A 31 1.56 12.11 0.28
C VAL A 31 2.25 13.42 0.61
N ASN A 32 1.79 14.07 1.68
CA ASN A 32 2.55 15.14 2.31
C ASN A 32 3.74 14.48 2.99
N THR A 33 4.91 14.54 2.36
CA THR A 33 6.16 14.14 2.98
C THR A 33 6.30 14.98 4.25
N PRO A 34 6.22 14.41 5.45
CA PRO A 34 6.38 15.18 6.67
C PRO A 34 7.74 15.86 6.59
N ARG A 35 7.78 17.19 6.67
CA ARG A 35 9.06 17.89 6.79
C ARG A 35 9.78 17.27 7.99
N MET A 36 10.91 16.63 7.70
CA MET A 36 11.68 15.94 8.71
C MET A 36 11.97 16.91 9.86
N PRO A 37 11.62 16.57 11.12
CA PRO A 37 11.82 17.49 12.23
C PRO A 37 13.29 17.91 12.34
N ARG A 38 13.56 19.14 12.78
CA ARG A 38 14.90 19.74 12.78
C ARG A 38 15.99 18.86 13.41
N ASN A 39 15.65 18.10 14.44
CA ASN A 39 16.56 17.18 15.12
C ASN A 39 16.96 15.95 14.27
N PHE A 40 16.16 15.58 13.28
CA PHE A 40 16.45 14.50 12.33
C PHE A 40 17.16 14.99 11.06
N GLN A 41 17.05 16.28 10.72
CA GLN A 41 17.79 16.87 9.59
C GLN A 41 19.31 16.79 9.78
N GLN A 42 19.80 16.84 11.03
CA GLN A 42 21.24 16.66 11.32
C GLN A 42 21.78 15.28 10.89
N PHE A 43 20.91 14.26 10.88
CA PHE A 43 21.29 12.88 10.56
C PHE A 43 20.78 12.40 9.20
N PHE A 44 19.73 13.02 8.64
CA PHE A 44 19.07 12.54 7.43
C PHE A 44 18.72 13.65 6.45
N GLY A 45 19.22 14.88 6.67
CA GLY A 45 19.18 15.96 5.69
C GLY A 45 20.37 15.91 4.74
N ASP A 46 20.40 16.85 3.78
CA ASP A 46 21.43 16.92 2.74
C ASP A 46 22.84 17.14 3.30
N ASP A 47 22.95 17.89 4.41
CA ASP A 47 24.22 18.13 5.13
C ASP A 47 24.60 16.99 6.08
N SER A 48 23.85 15.87 6.10
CA SER A 48 24.12 14.77 7.01
C SER A 48 25.37 13.98 6.59
N PRO A 49 26.12 13.41 7.54
CA PRO A 49 27.24 12.52 7.23
C PRO A 49 26.83 11.26 6.44
N PHE A 50 25.53 10.97 6.37
CA PHE A 50 24.96 9.85 5.61
C PHE A 50 24.62 10.21 4.16
N CYS A 51 24.62 11.48 3.76
CA CYS A 51 24.35 11.91 2.39
C CYS A 51 25.58 12.45 1.64
N GLN A 52 26.77 12.37 2.26
CA GLN A 52 28.01 12.75 1.62
C GLN A 52 28.46 11.76 0.54
N ASP A 53 29.27 12.25 -0.40
CA ASP A 53 29.80 11.45 -1.50
C ASP A 53 30.55 10.20 -1.01
N GLY A 54 30.09 9.03 -1.45
CA GLY A 54 30.63 7.73 -1.02
C GLY A 54 29.90 7.09 0.16
N SER A 55 28.85 7.71 0.70
CA SER A 55 28.03 7.08 1.71
C SER A 55 27.19 5.93 1.13
N PRO A 56 26.97 4.84 1.88
CA PRO A 56 26.10 3.74 1.43
C PRO A 56 24.62 4.14 1.34
N PHE A 57 24.25 5.33 1.83
CA PHE A 57 22.89 5.84 1.87
C PHE A 57 22.62 6.94 0.84
N GLN A 58 23.58 7.30 -0.02
CA GLN A 58 23.41 8.34 -1.05
C GLN A 58 22.24 8.04 -2.02
N ASN A 59 22.01 6.76 -2.35
CA ASN A 59 20.90 6.31 -3.19
C ASN A 59 19.63 5.95 -2.40
N SER A 60 19.61 6.25 -1.10
CA SER A 60 18.46 5.96 -0.25
C SER A 60 17.42 7.09 -0.36
N PRO A 61 16.13 6.78 -0.15
CA PRO A 61 15.05 7.77 -0.19
C PRO A 61 15.20 8.91 0.84
N PHE A 62 16.13 8.79 1.79
CA PHE A 62 16.43 9.82 2.79
C PHE A 62 17.30 10.96 2.21
N CYS A 63 18.26 10.65 1.34
CA CYS A 63 19.13 11.66 0.69
C CYS A 63 18.58 12.14 -0.65
N GLN A 64 17.69 11.36 -1.28
CA GLN A 64 17.12 11.67 -2.58
C GLN A 64 16.03 12.76 -2.54
N GLY A 65 15.77 13.35 -1.37
CA GLY A 65 14.65 14.27 -1.13
C GLY A 65 14.98 15.76 -1.01
N GLY A 66 16.25 16.16 -1.00
CA GLY A 66 16.63 17.58 -0.81
C GLY A 66 16.95 18.37 -2.07
N GLY A 67 16.93 17.72 -3.24
CA GLY A 67 17.09 18.40 -4.53
C GLY A 67 15.81 19.09 -4.99
N SER A 68 15.81 20.42 -4.90
CA SER A 68 14.93 21.34 -5.67
C SER A 68 13.52 21.60 -5.13
N GLY A 69 13.22 22.89 -5.00
CA GLY A 69 11.92 23.41 -4.55
C GLY A 69 10.77 22.97 -5.46
N GLY A 70 9.84 22.23 -4.87
CA GLY A 70 8.55 21.90 -5.47
C GLY A 70 7.49 21.79 -4.38
N ASN A 71 6.62 22.79 -4.32
CA ASN A 71 5.49 22.88 -3.40
C ASN A 71 4.34 21.98 -3.90
N GLY A 72 4.55 20.66 -3.91
CA GLY A 72 3.54 19.70 -4.33
C GLY A 72 3.80 18.36 -3.66
N GLY A 73 2.83 17.85 -2.89
CA GLY A 73 2.98 16.55 -2.23
C GLY A 73 3.38 15.48 -3.25
N GLN A 74 4.27 14.59 -2.84
CA GLN A 74 4.76 13.52 -3.71
C GLN A 74 3.60 12.56 -3.98
N GLN A 75 3.23 12.37 -5.25
CA GLN A 75 2.27 11.31 -5.61
C GLN A 75 2.96 9.97 -5.45
N GLN A 76 2.55 9.21 -4.44
CA GLN A 76 3.02 7.86 -4.20
C GLN A 76 1.98 6.88 -4.71
N LYS A 77 2.45 5.89 -5.48
CA LYS A 77 1.61 4.77 -5.93
C LYS A 77 1.34 3.84 -4.75
N PHE A 78 0.12 3.34 -4.64
CA PHE A 78 -0.26 2.34 -3.67
C PHE A 78 -0.99 1.18 -4.36
N MET A 79 -0.91 0.02 -3.72
CA MET A 79 -1.66 -1.17 -4.09
C MET A 79 -2.47 -1.62 -2.88
N ALA A 80 -3.71 -2.06 -3.09
CA ALA A 80 -4.55 -2.62 -2.04
C ALA A 80 -5.37 -3.82 -2.55
N LEU A 81 -5.81 -4.66 -1.63
CA LEU A 81 -6.60 -5.85 -1.90
C LEU A 81 -7.88 -5.82 -1.04
N GLY A 82 -9.00 -6.24 -1.61
CA GLY A 82 -10.28 -6.31 -0.90
C GLY A 82 -11.19 -7.41 -1.45
N SER A 83 -12.35 -7.56 -0.82
CA SER A 83 -13.40 -8.47 -1.27
C SER A 83 -14.67 -7.69 -1.57
N GLY A 84 -15.42 -8.11 -2.58
CA GLY A 84 -16.71 -7.53 -2.95
C GLY A 84 -17.80 -8.59 -3.10
N VAL A 85 -19.05 -8.15 -3.08
CA VAL A 85 -20.22 -8.99 -3.37
C VAL A 85 -20.93 -8.42 -4.59
N ILE A 86 -21.24 -9.27 -5.56
CA ILE A 86 -22.03 -8.90 -6.75
C ILE A 86 -23.48 -8.71 -6.31
N ILE A 87 -24.01 -7.48 -6.45
CA ILE A 87 -25.38 -7.13 -6.05
C ILE A 87 -26.33 -7.07 -7.25
N ASP A 88 -25.80 -6.82 -8.45
CA ASP A 88 -26.53 -6.84 -9.71
C ASP A 88 -25.76 -7.68 -10.73
N ALA A 89 -26.37 -8.77 -11.15
CA ALA A 89 -25.89 -9.58 -12.26
C ALA A 89 -26.71 -9.16 -13.48
N ALA A 90 -26.32 -8.05 -14.12
CA ALA A 90 -26.92 -7.66 -15.39
C ALA A 90 -26.79 -8.84 -16.36
N ASN A 91 -27.93 -9.31 -16.86
CA ASN A 91 -28.10 -10.49 -17.70
C ASN A 91 -27.69 -10.25 -19.15
#